data_AF-A0A174PNS6-F1
#
_entry.id   AF-A0A174PNS6-F1
#
_cell.length_a   1.000
_cell.length_b   1.000
_cell.length_c   1.000
_cell.angle_alpha   90.00
_cell.angle_beta   90.00
_cell.angle_gamma   90.00
#
_symmetry.space_group_name_H-M   'P 1'
#
loop_
_entity.id
_entity.type
_entity.pdbx_description
1 polymer ?
#
loop_
_entity_poly.entity_id
_entity_poly.type
_entity_poly.pdbx_seq_one_letter_code
_entity_poly.pdbx_strand_id
1 'polypeptide(L)'
;MKKASKVYLNGCVENTSVYSIKLKKMLKNNTSGVRGVTFDKASQKWKAQIVFKGRNYYLGRYINKEDSIRARKMAEEAMFGNFLKWFQDTYPDRWKRMTNTDSLNMK
;
A
#
# COMPACT_ATOMS: atom_id res chain seq x y z
N MET A 1 -10.96 2.44 25.32
CA MET A 1 -10.49 2.21 23.93
C MET A 1 -11.11 3.26 22.99
N LYS A 2 -10.58 4.50 22.91
CA LYS A 2 -11.15 5.58 22.05
C LYS A 2 -10.11 6.39 21.24
N LYS A 3 -8.81 6.05 21.34
CA LYS A 3 -7.75 6.77 20.60
C LYS A 3 -7.60 6.32 19.14
N ALA A 4 -7.96 5.07 18.83
CA ALA A 4 -7.81 4.54 17.48
C ALA A 4 -8.81 5.16 16.48
N SER A 5 -10.08 5.40 16.88
CA SER A 5 -11.13 5.89 15.97
C SER A 5 -10.83 7.27 15.36
N LYS A 6 -10.19 8.17 16.11
CA LYS A 6 -9.89 9.54 15.65
C LYS A 6 -8.74 9.57 14.63
N VAL A 7 -7.83 8.59 14.66
CA VAL A 7 -6.74 8.42 13.69
C VAL A 7 -7.27 7.85 12.36
N TYR A 8 -8.26 6.96 12.41
CA TYR A 8 -8.90 6.40 11.20
C TYR A 8 -9.64 7.45 10.36
N LEU A 9 -10.18 8.50 10.99
CA LEU A 9 -10.99 9.51 10.27
C LEU A 9 -10.18 10.42 9.35
N ASN A 10 -8.87 10.60 9.62
CA ASN A 10 -8.06 11.61 8.93
C ASN A 10 -7.34 11.09 7.68
N GLY A 11 -7.21 9.77 7.48
CA GLY A 11 -6.44 9.20 6.36
C GLY A 11 -6.93 7.87 5.79
N CYS A 12 -8.05 7.32 6.29
CA CYS A 12 -8.71 6.17 5.67
C CYS A 12 -9.96 6.60 4.91
N VAL A 13 -10.04 6.21 3.64
CA VAL A 13 -11.21 6.42 2.77
C VAL A 13 -11.52 5.10 2.08
N GLU A 14 -12.80 4.72 2.03
CA GLU A 14 -13.25 3.46 1.42
C GLU A 14 -12.45 2.23 1.86
N ASN A 15 -12.27 2.04 3.18
CA ASN A 15 -11.48 0.92 3.72
C ASN A 15 -10.03 0.86 3.22
N THR A 16 -9.50 1.99 2.74
CA THR A 16 -8.12 2.13 2.25
C THR A 16 -7.43 3.23 3.02
N SER A 17 -6.30 2.90 3.63
CA SER A 17 -5.42 3.89 4.24
C SER A 17 -4.53 4.55 3.19
N VAL A 18 -4.72 5.85 2.97
CA VAL A 18 -3.90 6.66 2.05
C VAL A 18 -2.45 6.72 2.54
N TYR A 19 -2.24 6.79 3.86
CA TYR A 19 -0.91 6.72 4.46
C TYR A 19 -0.18 5.42 4.12
N SER A 20 -0.89 4.29 4.19
CA SER A 20 -0.29 2.97 3.92
C SER A 20 0.13 2.80 2.46
N ILE A 21 -0.54 3.50 1.55
CA ILE A 21 -0.20 3.57 0.13
C ILE A 21 1.01 4.50 -0.09
N LYS A 22 0.98 5.70 0.50
CA LYS A 22 2.00 6.74 0.29
C LYS A 22 3.35 6.40 0.94
N LEU A 23 3.36 6.06 2.23
CA LEU A 23 4.58 5.82 3.00
C LEU A 23 5.31 4.54 2.59
N LYS A 24 4.59 3.59 1.97
CA LYS A 24 5.10 2.26 1.60
C LYS A 24 5.90 1.55 2.71
N LYS A 25 5.60 1.85 3.98
CA LYS A 25 6.35 1.32 5.13
C LYS A 25 6.37 -0.20 5.10
N MET A 26 7.58 -0.77 5.13
CA MET A 26 7.79 -2.20 5.16
C MET A 26 7.66 -2.74 6.58
N LEU A 27 7.15 -3.98 6.70
CA LEU A 27 7.16 -4.71 7.97
C LEU A 27 8.56 -5.29 8.20
N LYS A 28 9.00 -5.33 9.46
CA LYS A 28 10.33 -5.87 9.85
C LYS A 28 10.53 -7.33 9.45
N ASN A 29 9.46 -8.11 9.38
CA ASN A 29 9.47 -9.51 8.98
C ASN A 29 9.29 -9.73 7.46
N ASN A 30 9.36 -8.66 6.65
CA ASN A 30 9.26 -8.80 5.21
C ASN A 30 10.60 -9.31 4.64
N THR A 31 10.60 -10.56 4.18
CA THR A 31 11.77 -11.24 3.60
C THR A 31 11.93 -10.99 2.10
N SER A 32 10.88 -10.53 1.41
CA SER A 32 10.93 -10.28 -0.03
C SER A 32 11.45 -8.89 -0.37
N GLY A 33 11.47 -7.97 0.60
CA GLY A 33 11.78 -6.55 0.38
C GLY A 33 10.67 -5.77 -0.33
N VAL A 34 9.53 -6.40 -0.60
CA VAL A 34 8.39 -5.77 -1.29
C VAL A 34 7.07 -6.19 -0.63
N ARG A 35 6.17 -5.25 -0.36
CA ARG A 35 4.87 -5.56 0.22
C ARG A 35 4.00 -6.36 -0.75
N GLY A 36 3.30 -7.36 -0.21
CA GLY A 36 2.40 -8.19 -1.01
C GLY A 36 3.11 -9.16 -1.94
N VAL A 37 4.43 -9.30 -1.84
CA VAL A 37 5.22 -10.33 -2.53
C VAL A 37 5.73 -11.32 -1.50
N THR A 38 5.41 -12.61 -1.68
CA THR A 38 5.78 -13.68 -0.75
C THR A 38 6.16 -14.93 -1.51
N PHE A 39 7.20 -15.63 -1.06
CA PHE A 39 7.55 -16.93 -1.61
C PHE A 39 6.64 -18.01 -1.03
N ASP A 40 5.94 -18.74 -1.91
CA ASP A 40 5.13 -19.89 -1.55
C ASP A 40 5.99 -21.15 -1.64
N LYS A 41 6.31 -21.73 -0.49
CA LYS A 41 7.16 -22.93 -0.39
C LYS A 41 6.51 -24.17 -1.01
N ALA A 42 5.19 -24.27 -1.00
CA ALA A 42 4.48 -25.45 -1.50
C ALA A 42 4.47 -25.48 -3.04
N SER A 43 4.29 -24.33 -3.68
CA SER A 43 4.32 -24.22 -5.14
C SER A 43 5.68 -23.82 -5.70
N GLN A 44 6.67 -23.56 -4.83
CA GLN A 44 7.99 -23.01 -5.15
C GLN A 44 7.93 -21.78 -6.07
N LYS A 45 6.92 -20.92 -5.87
CA LYS A 45 6.65 -19.75 -6.71
C LYS A 45 6.51 -18.50 -5.86
N TRP A 46 6.87 -17.36 -6.44
CA TRP A 46 6.63 -16.04 -5.87
C TRP A 46 5.19 -15.59 -6.13
N LYS A 47 4.43 -15.42 -5.07
CA LYS A 47 3.06 -14.91 -5.11
C LYS A 47 3.07 -13.39 -4.97
N ALA A 48 2.37 -12.70 -5.89
CA ALA A 48 2.07 -11.29 -5.79
C ALA A 48 0.59 -11.05 -5.50
N GLN A 49 0.28 -10.17 -4.55
CA GLN A 49 -1.07 -9.80 -4.18
C GLN A 49 -1.14 -8.32 -3.80
N ILE A 50 -2.31 -7.71 -3.91
CA ILE A 50 -2.58 -6.33 -3.51
C ILE A 50 -3.89 -6.17 -2.78
N VAL A 51 -3.85 -5.52 -1.62
CA VAL A 51 -5.05 -5.18 -0.86
C VAL A 51 -5.41 -3.73 -1.15
N PHE A 52 -6.63 -3.52 -1.63
CA PHE A 52 -7.17 -2.21 -1.94
C PHE A 52 -8.68 -2.19 -1.67
N LYS A 53 -9.18 -1.13 -1.04
CA LYS A 53 -10.60 -0.97 -0.66
C LYS A 53 -11.17 -2.15 0.14
N GLY A 54 -10.37 -2.69 1.06
CA GLY A 54 -10.73 -3.85 1.88
C GLY A 54 -10.78 -5.19 1.12
N ARG A 55 -10.43 -5.22 -0.17
CA ARG A 55 -10.40 -6.45 -0.99
C ARG A 55 -8.96 -6.86 -1.31
N ASN A 56 -8.70 -8.16 -1.30
CA ASN A 56 -7.42 -8.72 -1.72
C ASN A 56 -7.49 -9.17 -3.18
N TYR A 57 -6.68 -8.57 -4.03
CA TYR A 57 -6.54 -8.89 -5.45
C TYR A 57 -5.29 -9.75 -5.65
N TYR A 58 -5.48 -10.89 -6.29
CA TYR A 58 -4.40 -11.79 -6.65
C TYR A 58 -3.82 -11.38 -8.00
N LEU A 59 -2.52 -11.07 -8.03
CA LEU A 59 -1.85 -10.59 -9.23
C LEU A 59 -1.19 -11.73 -10.01
N GLY A 60 -0.87 -12.83 -9.34
CA GLY A 60 -0.29 -14.01 -9.97
C GLY A 60 0.73 -14.74 -9.09
N ARG A 61 1.22 -15.85 -9.64
CA ARG A 61 2.36 -16.62 -9.14
C ARG A 61 3.40 -16.68 -10.25
N TYR A 62 4.66 -16.44 -9.88
CA TYR A 62 5.78 -16.33 -10.81
C TYR A 62 6.92 -17.21 -10.35
N ILE A 63 7.74 -17.67 -11.29
CA ILE A 63 8.95 -18.45 -10.96
C ILE A 63 10.01 -17.50 -10.40
N ASN A 64 10.18 -16.33 -11.04
CA ASN A 64 11.16 -15.34 -10.62
C ASN A 64 10.54 -14.33 -9.64
N LYS A 65 11.37 -13.87 -8.69
CA LYS A 65 10.98 -12.86 -7.71
C LYS A 65 10.69 -11.53 -8.41
N GLU A 66 11.53 -11.17 -9.37
CA GLU A 66 11.50 -9.91 -10.11
C GLU A 66 10.18 -9.75 -10.86
N ASP A 67 9.67 -10.84 -11.44
CA ASP A 67 8.37 -10.86 -12.13
C ASP A 67 7.22 -10.53 -11.17
N SER A 68 7.22 -11.14 -9.98
CA SER A 68 6.22 -10.88 -8.96
C SER A 68 6.28 -9.43 -8.44
N ILE A 69 7.48 -8.85 -8.35
CA ILE A 69 7.69 -7.45 -7.98
C ILE A 69 7.19 -6.52 -9.09
N ARG A 70 7.47 -6.84 -10.36
CA ARG A 70 6.98 -6.06 -11.51
C ARG A 70 5.45 -6.06 -11.55
N ALA A 71 4.82 -7.22 -11.43
CA ALA A 71 3.37 -7.33 -11.35
C ALA A 71 2.78 -6.51 -10.20
N ARG A 72 3.43 -6.56 -9.03
CA ARG A 72 3.05 -5.75 -7.88
C ARG A 72 3.16 -4.24 -8.16
N LYS A 73 4.25 -3.77 -8.76
CA LYS A 73 4.45 -2.36 -9.10
C LYS A 73 3.42 -1.84 -10.11
N MET A 74 3.17 -2.61 -11.18
CA MET A 74 2.15 -2.26 -12.17
C MET A 74 0.76 -2.14 -11.53
N ALA A 75 0.41 -3.05 -10.62
CA ALA A 75 -0.85 -2.97 -9.89
C ALA A 75 -0.92 -1.75 -8.95
N GLU A 76 0.19 -1.36 -8.31
CA GLU A 76 0.24 -0.13 -7.52
C GLU A 76 0.00 1.10 -8.38
N GLU A 77 0.63 1.21 -9.54
CA GLU A 77 0.45 2.34 -10.45
C GLU A 77 -1.00 2.44 -10.94
N ALA A 78 -1.57 1.31 -11.38
CA ALA A 78 -2.94 1.26 -11.90
C ALA A 78 -4.01 1.52 -10.82
N MET A 79 -3.88 0.91 -9.64
CA MET A 79 -4.90 1.00 -8.58
C MET A 79 -4.70 2.21 -7.67
N PHE A 80 -3.46 2.47 -7.24
CA PHE A 80 -3.19 3.52 -6.28
C PHE A 80 -2.97 4.88 -6.93
N GLY A 81 -2.40 4.95 -8.13
CA GLY A 81 -2.16 6.22 -8.82
C GLY A 81 -3.44 7.04 -8.98
N ASN A 82 -4.47 6.41 -9.58
CA ASN A 82 -5.78 7.04 -9.76
C ASN A 82 -6.46 7.40 -8.43
N PHE A 83 -6.33 6.53 -7.42
CA PHE A 83 -6.90 6.77 -6.10
C PHE A 83 -6.25 7.93 -5.35
N LEU A 84 -4.92 8.03 -5.40
CA LEU A 84 -4.17 9.12 -4.77
C LEU A 84 -4.50 10.46 -5.42
N LYS A 85 -4.60 10.50 -6.75
CA LYS A 85 -4.99 11.72 -7.47
C LYS A 85 -6.39 12.17 -7.07
N TRP A 86 -7.37 11.25 -7.14
CA TRP A 86 -8.73 11.52 -6.70
C TRP A 86 -8.80 12.01 -5.23
N PHE A 87 -8.03 11.37 -4.33
CA PHE A 87 -8.00 11.76 -2.93
C PHE A 87 -7.41 13.17 -2.72
N GLN A 88 -6.35 13.52 -3.47
CA GLN A 88 -5.74 14.85 -3.44
C GLN A 88 -6.73 15.93 -3.89
N ASP A 89 -7.46 15.67 -4.98
CA ASP A 89 -8.43 16.61 -5.54
C ASP A 89 -9.67 16.76 -4.63
N THR A 90 -10.13 15.66 -4.03
CA THR A 90 -11.32 15.65 -3.17
C THR A 90 -11.03 16.21 -1.77
N TYR A 91 -9.82 16.01 -1.24
CA TYR A 91 -9.45 16.37 0.13
C TYR A 91 -8.08 17.10 0.22
N PRO A 92 -7.93 18.28 -0.42
CA PRO A 92 -6.66 18.99 -0.48
C PRO A 92 -6.11 19.37 0.91
N ASP A 93 -6.96 19.74 1.86
CA ASP A 93 -6.53 20.09 3.22
C ASP A 93 -6.07 18.87 4.04
N ARG A 94 -6.59 17.68 3.74
CA ARG A 94 -6.09 16.44 4.35
C ARG A 94 -4.73 16.08 3.74
N TRP A 95 -4.62 16.19 2.41
CA TRP A 95 -3.37 15.94 1.69
C TRP A 95 -2.21 16.82 2.18
N LYS A 96 -2.44 18.14 2.33
CA LYS A 96 -1.44 19.09 2.87
C LYS A 96 -0.97 18.73 4.28
N ARG A 97 -1.86 18.27 5.16
CA ARG A 97 -1.50 17.82 6.52
C ARG A 97 -0.64 16.56 6.50
N MET A 98 -0.92 15.64 5.58
CA MET A 98 -0.13 14.43 5.38
C MET A 98 1.30 14.75 4.93
N THR A 99 1.47 15.62 3.93
CA THR A 99 2.79 16.02 3.41
C THR A 99 3.63 16.75 4.45
N ASN A 100 3.04 17.62 5.27
CA ASN A 100 3.79 18.35 6.30
C ASN A 100 4.33 17.44 7.42
N THR A 101 3.65 16.31 7.70
CA THR A 101 4.10 15.34 8.71
C THR A 101 5.22 14.44 8.17
N ASP A 102 5.24 14.15 6.87
CA ASP A 102 6.31 13.39 6.23
C ASP A 102 7.67 14.13 6.35
N SER A 103 7.67 15.46 6.15
CA SER A 103 8.89 16.29 6.28
C SER A 103 9.47 16.35 7.69
N LEU A 104 8.66 16.10 8.72
CA LEU A 104 9.07 16.11 10.13
C LEU A 104 9.64 14.76 10.60
N ASN A 105 9.23 13.65 9.97
CA ASN A 105 9.67 12.29 10.32
C ASN A 105 10.88 11.79 9.48
N MET A 106 11.43 12.64 8.60
CA MET A 106 12.65 12.38 7.82
C MET A 106 13.90 13.07 8.40
N LYS A 107 13.84 13.55 9.65
CA LYS A 107 15.02 14.01 10.42
C LYS A 107 15.45 12.94 11.42
#